data_AF-A0A368GPZ4-F1
#
_entry.id   AF-A0A368GPZ4-F1
#
_cell.length_a   1.000
_cell.length_b   1.000
_cell.length_c   1.000
_cell.angle_alpha   90.00
_cell.angle_beta   90.00
_cell.angle_gamma   90.00
#
_symmetry.space_group_name_H-M   'P 1'
#
loop_
_entity.id
_entity.type
_entity.pdbx_description
1 polymer ?
#
loop_
_entity_poly.entity_id
_entity_poly.type
_entity_poly.pdbx_seq_one_letter_code
_entity_poly.pdbx_strand_id
1 'polypeptide(L)'
;MVINGEGPTDAQESHEKITIAHLLHCRMVAQLISGTEISKQLLSEVAEKLKKRKESNSSFRVVLAIVQVGDRSDSNVYIGAKIKKAAEIGAEGRLVKLPDTLTQAELEEEIEKLNADDDVDGIIVQVR
;
A
#
# COMPACT_ATOMS: atom_id res chain seq x y z
N MET A 1 24.41 -37.75 66.19
CA MET A 1 25.03 -36.93 65.12
C MET A 1 23.99 -36.81 64.02
N VAL A 2 23.68 -35.58 63.65
CA VAL A 2 22.52 -35.11 62.88
C VAL A 2 22.49 -35.65 61.45
N ILE A 3 21.33 -36.11 60.97
CA ILE A 3 20.89 -35.81 59.59
C ILE A 3 19.37 -35.67 59.58
N ASN A 4 18.95 -34.45 59.23
CA ASN A 4 17.58 -33.97 59.12
C ASN A 4 16.87 -34.70 57.96
N GLY A 5 15.68 -35.24 58.22
CA GLY A 5 14.72 -35.59 57.17
C GLY A 5 13.99 -34.33 56.74
N GLU A 6 14.43 -33.71 55.64
CA GLU A 6 13.71 -32.63 54.99
C GLU A 6 12.49 -33.18 54.24
N GLY A 7 11.37 -32.48 54.39
CA GLY A 7 10.08 -32.77 53.78
C GLY A 7 9.99 -32.38 52.30
N PRO A 8 8.76 -32.19 51.78
CA PRO A 8 8.31 -32.69 50.49
C PRO A 8 8.89 -31.89 49.30
N THR A 9 9.72 -32.53 48.48
CA THR A 9 10.34 -31.91 47.29
C THR A 9 9.54 -32.13 45.99
N ASP A 10 8.48 -32.94 46.01
CA ASP A 10 7.74 -33.31 44.78
C ASP A 10 6.57 -32.39 44.41
N ALA A 11 6.07 -31.58 45.36
CA ALA A 11 4.94 -30.69 45.11
C ALA A 11 5.36 -29.35 44.47
N GLN A 12 6.56 -28.85 44.74
CA GLN A 12 7.03 -27.58 44.15
C GLN A 12 7.51 -27.75 42.70
N GLU A 13 8.14 -28.88 42.38
CA GLU A 13 8.68 -29.14 41.03
C GLU A 13 7.58 -29.38 39.97
N SER A 14 6.43 -29.91 40.38
CA SER A 14 5.28 -30.18 39.50
C SER A 14 4.50 -28.90 39.16
N HIS A 15 4.37 -27.96 40.09
CA HIS A 15 3.72 -26.67 39.86
C HIS A 15 4.56 -25.75 38.94
N GLU A 16 5.89 -25.82 39.02
CA GLU A 16 6.78 -25.05 38.16
C GLU A 16 6.77 -25.58 36.70
N LYS A 17 6.76 -26.91 36.52
CA LYS A 17 6.62 -27.55 35.20
C LYS A 17 5.28 -27.24 34.53
N ILE A 18 4.18 -27.18 35.27
CA ILE A 18 2.84 -26.81 34.75
C ILE A 18 2.77 -25.31 34.38
N THR A 19 3.45 -24.45 35.15
CA THR A 19 3.49 -23.00 34.88
C THR A 19 4.32 -22.68 33.63
N ILE A 20 5.45 -23.36 33.44
CA ILE A 20 6.27 -23.22 32.22
C ILE A 20 5.56 -23.82 31.00
N ALA A 21 4.85 -24.95 31.15
CA ALA A 21 4.07 -25.54 30.06
C ALA A 21 2.92 -24.63 29.57
N HIS A 22 2.27 -23.87 30.46
CA HIS A 22 1.25 -22.88 30.08
C HIS A 22 1.84 -21.62 29.43
N LEU A 23 3.03 -21.18 29.84
CA LEU A 23 3.74 -20.05 29.24
C LEU A 23 4.31 -20.36 27.85
N LEU A 24 4.59 -21.63 27.54
CA LEU A 24 5.06 -22.07 26.23
C LEU A 24 3.95 -22.23 25.16
N HIS A 25 2.66 -22.21 25.54
CA HIS A 25 1.58 -22.66 24.66
C HIS A 25 0.92 -21.63 23.73
N CYS A 26 1.31 -20.35 23.69
CA CYS A 26 0.99 -19.47 22.55
C CYS A 26 1.73 -18.14 22.64
N ARG A 27 3.02 -18.12 22.28
CA ARG A 27 3.62 -16.88 21.76
C ARG A 27 3.59 -16.91 20.24
N MET A 28 2.39 -16.85 19.68
CA MET A 28 2.25 -16.46 18.28
C MET A 28 2.68 -15.00 18.16
N VAL A 29 3.91 -14.79 17.70
CA VAL A 29 4.34 -13.46 17.28
C VAL A 29 3.46 -13.04 16.11
N ALA A 30 2.98 -11.79 16.12
CA ALA A 30 2.20 -11.27 15.01
C ALA A 30 2.95 -11.49 13.69
N GLN A 31 2.26 -12.04 12.69
CA GLN A 31 2.83 -12.21 11.36
C GLN A 31 3.05 -10.82 10.74
N LEU A 32 4.30 -10.50 10.42
CA LEU A 32 4.61 -9.26 9.72
C LEU A 32 4.09 -9.35 8.28
N ILE A 33 3.09 -8.53 7.96
CA ILE A 33 2.63 -8.33 6.59
C ILE A 33 3.45 -7.16 6.01
N SER A 34 4.47 -7.48 5.21
CA SER A 34 5.29 -6.46 4.54
C SER A 34 4.57 -5.91 3.31
N GLY A 35 3.84 -4.80 3.50
CA GLY A 35 3.19 -4.08 2.39
C GLY A 35 4.18 -3.61 1.32
N THR A 36 5.43 -3.33 1.70
CA THR A 36 6.50 -2.96 0.78
C THR A 36 6.85 -4.08 -0.19
N GLU A 37 7.07 -5.30 0.31
CA GLU A 37 7.42 -6.44 -0.54
C GLU A 37 6.23 -6.85 -1.42
N ILE A 38 5.02 -6.89 -0.84
CA ILE A 38 3.80 -7.20 -1.59
C ILE A 38 3.56 -6.18 -2.70
N SER A 39 3.68 -4.88 -2.40
CA SER A 39 3.52 -3.81 -3.40
C SER A 39 4.56 -3.91 -4.51
N LYS A 40 5.83 -4.16 -4.16
CA LYS A 40 6.91 -4.32 -5.15
C LYS A 40 6.65 -5.48 -6.09
N GLN A 41 6.25 -6.64 -5.55
CA GLN A 41 5.91 -7.80 -6.37
C GLN A 41 4.74 -7.47 -7.33
N LEU A 42 3.65 -6.91 -6.80
CA LEU A 42 2.48 -6.55 -7.60
C LEU A 42 2.81 -5.57 -8.72
N LEU A 43 3.57 -4.51 -8.42
CA LEU A 43 3.98 -3.52 -9.42
C LEU A 43 4.85 -4.15 -10.51
N SER A 44 5.74 -5.07 -10.15
CA SER A 44 6.56 -5.80 -11.13
C SER A 44 5.69 -6.67 -12.06
N GLU A 45 4.69 -7.36 -11.52
CA GLU A 45 3.76 -8.17 -12.31
C GLU A 45 2.93 -7.32 -13.28
N VAL A 46 2.49 -6.14 -12.84
CA VAL A 46 1.77 -5.18 -13.68
C VAL A 46 2.67 -4.63 -14.78
N ALA A 47 3.91 -4.24 -14.45
CA ALA A 47 4.87 -3.73 -15.42
C ALA A 47 5.15 -4.73 -16.55
N GLU A 48 5.34 -6.02 -16.21
CA GLU A 48 5.52 -7.08 -17.21
C GLU A 48 4.28 -7.27 -18.10
N LYS A 49 3.06 -7.16 -17.56
CA LYS A 49 1.83 -7.21 -18.35
C LYS A 49 1.71 -6.05 -19.32
N LEU A 50 2.00 -4.83 -18.86
CA LEU A 50 1.98 -3.62 -19.69
C LEU A 50 3.01 -3.71 -20.81
N LYS A 51 4.23 -4.16 -20.49
CA LYS A 51 5.30 -4.37 -21.47
C LYS A 51 4.87 -5.36 -22.57
N LYS A 52 4.38 -6.54 -22.21
CA LYS A 52 3.91 -7.56 -23.18
C LYS A 52 2.81 -7.03 -24.09
N ARG A 53 1.90 -6.22 -23.54
CA ARG A 53 0.80 -5.62 -24.32
C ARG A 53 1.29 -4.52 -25.26
N LYS A 54 2.33 -3.78 -24.87
CA LYS A 54 3.00 -2.80 -25.74
C LYS A 54 3.82 -3.44 -26.84
N GLU A 55 4.41 -4.62 -26.59
CA GLU A 55 5.10 -5.41 -27.61
C GLU A 55 4.14 -5.93 -28.69
N SER A 56 2.90 -6.28 -28.34
CA SER A 56 1.89 -6.72 -29.31
C SER A 56 1.16 -5.57 -30.00
N ASN A 57 1.12 -4.39 -29.39
CA ASN A 57 0.55 -3.18 -29.98
C ASN A 57 1.41 -1.96 -29.63
N SER A 58 2.16 -1.44 -30.60
CA SER A 58 3.10 -0.32 -30.39
C SER A 58 2.40 0.99 -30.01
N SER A 59 1.12 1.17 -30.33
CA SER A 59 0.35 2.35 -29.93
C SER A 59 -0.29 2.21 -28.55
N PHE A 60 -0.21 1.03 -27.92
CA PHE A 60 -0.77 0.81 -26.59
C PHE A 60 0.00 1.60 -25.54
N ARG A 61 -0.75 2.38 -24.76
CA ARG A 61 -0.28 3.12 -23.59
C ARG A 61 -1.39 3.10 -22.53
N VAL A 62 -1.01 3.37 -21.29
CA VAL A 62 -1.95 3.53 -20.18
C VAL A 62 -1.71 4.89 -19.56
N VAL A 63 -2.74 5.71 -19.44
CA VAL A 63 -2.65 7.06 -18.86
C VAL A 63 -3.53 7.15 -17.62
N LEU A 64 -2.91 7.52 -16.51
CA LEU A 64 -3.57 7.85 -15.25
C LEU A 64 -3.61 9.37 -15.08
N ALA A 65 -4.81 9.96 -15.21
CA ALA A 65 -5.06 11.35 -14.89
C ALA A 65 -5.17 11.52 -13.37
N ILE A 66 -4.44 12.49 -12.82
CA ILE A 66 -4.46 12.87 -11.41
C ILE A 66 -4.93 14.32 -11.36
N VAL A 67 -6.15 14.54 -10.87
CA VAL A 67 -6.74 15.86 -10.70
C VAL A 67 -6.41 16.35 -9.30
N GLN A 68 -5.72 17.48 -9.20
CA GLN A 68 -5.33 18.12 -7.95
C GLN A 68 -6.06 19.46 -7.83
N VAL A 69 -6.90 19.61 -6.80
CA VAL A 69 -7.56 20.90 -6.52
C VAL A 69 -6.76 21.65 -5.45
N GLY A 70 -6.26 22.84 -5.75
CA GLY A 70 -5.36 23.65 -4.92
C GLY A 70 -3.93 23.10 -4.78
N ASP A 71 -3.13 23.69 -3.89
CA ASP A 71 -1.67 23.45 -3.85
C ASP A 71 -1.12 23.28 -2.42
N ARG A 72 -1.49 22.17 -1.75
CA ARG A 72 -0.90 21.82 -0.45
C ARG A 72 0.41 21.03 -0.64
N SER A 73 1.42 21.40 0.14
CA SER A 73 2.78 20.84 0.04
C SER A 73 2.84 19.33 0.33
N ASP A 74 2.01 18.83 1.26
CA ASP A 74 1.88 17.39 1.54
C ASP A 74 1.30 16.62 0.35
N SER A 75 0.27 17.19 -0.30
CA SER A 75 -0.40 16.62 -1.46
C SER A 75 0.56 16.48 -2.65
N ASN A 76 1.44 17.47 -2.86
CA ASN A 76 2.43 17.45 -3.94
C ASN A 76 3.40 16.26 -3.83
N VAL A 77 3.80 15.87 -2.62
CA VAL A 77 4.69 14.72 -2.41
C VAL A 77 4.00 13.42 -2.83
N TYR A 78 2.75 13.22 -2.40
CA TYR A 78 1.99 12.02 -2.75
C TYR A 78 1.68 11.95 -4.24
N ILE A 79 1.34 13.08 -4.87
CA ILE A 79 1.09 13.15 -6.32
C ILE A 79 2.38 12.82 -7.09
N GLY A 80 3.51 13.42 -6.70
CA GLY A 80 4.80 13.09 -7.31
C GLY A 80 5.14 11.61 -7.17
N ALA A 81 4.87 11.00 -6.01
CA ALA A 81 5.05 9.57 -5.82
C ALA A 81 4.13 8.72 -6.72
N LYS A 82 2.86 9.11 -6.90
CA LYS A 82 1.92 8.43 -7.81
C LYS A 82 2.37 8.49 -9.27
N ILE A 83 2.79 9.67 -9.75
CA ILE A 83 3.29 9.85 -11.12
C ILE A 83 4.57 9.02 -11.33
N LYS A 84 5.50 9.09 -10.38
CA LYS A 84 6.74 8.30 -10.44
C LYS A 84 6.45 6.80 -10.50
N LYS A 85 5.53 6.31 -9.67
CA LYS A 85 5.13 4.89 -9.65
C LYS A 85 4.46 4.45 -10.95
N ALA A 86 3.61 5.29 -11.54
CA ALA A 86 3.03 5.02 -12.86
C ALA A 86 4.12 4.89 -13.92
N ALA A 87 5.07 5.82 -13.95
CA ALA A 87 6.20 5.78 -14.87
C ALA A 87 7.08 4.52 -14.68
N GLU A 88 7.36 4.12 -13.43
CA GLU A 88 8.15 2.93 -13.10
C GLU A 88 7.55 1.63 -13.67
N ILE A 89 6.21 1.54 -13.78
CA ILE A 89 5.53 0.37 -14.36
C ILE A 89 5.25 0.50 -15.87
N GLY A 90 5.67 1.60 -16.50
CA GLY A 90 5.46 1.84 -17.93
C GLY A 90 4.12 2.49 -18.30
N ALA A 91 3.41 3.07 -17.32
CA ALA A 91 2.24 3.92 -17.54
C ALA A 91 2.62 5.41 -17.53
N GLU A 92 1.75 6.26 -18.07
CA GLU A 92 1.87 7.72 -18.06
C GLU A 92 1.03 8.31 -16.93
N GLY A 93 1.61 9.24 -16.16
CA GLY A 93 0.87 10.02 -15.17
C GLY A 93 0.62 11.43 -15.68
N ARG A 94 -0.64 11.80 -15.89
CA ARG A 94 -1.05 13.14 -16.34
C ARG A 94 -1.56 13.94 -15.14
N LEU A 95 -0.92 15.05 -14.80
CA LEU A 95 -1.34 15.91 -13.69
C LEU A 95 -2.19 17.07 -14.20
N VAL A 96 -3.41 17.19 -13.67
CA VAL A 96 -4.32 18.32 -13.90
C VAL A 96 -4.39 19.12 -12.60
N LYS A 97 -3.83 20.33 -12.59
CA LYS A 97 -3.88 21.23 -11.43
C LYS A 97 -5.01 22.24 -11.60
N LEU A 98 -5.91 22.28 -10.63
CA LEU A 98 -7.04 23.19 -10.56
C LEU A 98 -6.88 24.12 -9.35
N PRO A 99 -7.40 25.36 -9.40
CA PRO A 99 -7.31 26.30 -8.30
C PRO A 99 -8.13 25.84 -7.08
N ASP A 100 -7.82 26.41 -5.91
CA ASP A 100 -8.57 26.14 -4.69
C ASP A 100 -9.96 26.79 -4.63
N THR A 101 -10.17 27.81 -5.45
CA THR A 101 -11.44 28.53 -5.63
C THR A 101 -12.37 27.86 -6.64
N LEU A 102 -11.96 26.74 -7.23
CA LEU A 102 -12.76 25.99 -8.20
C LEU A 102 -14.09 25.56 -7.57
N THR A 103 -15.18 25.83 -8.28
CA THR A 103 -16.51 25.36 -7.90
C THR A 103 -16.67 23.87 -8.20
N GLN A 104 -17.67 23.24 -7.58
CA GLN A 104 -18.01 21.85 -7.89
C GLN A 104 -18.40 21.66 -9.36
N ALA A 105 -19.16 22.59 -9.94
CA ALA A 105 -19.58 22.49 -11.34
C ALA A 105 -18.39 22.54 -12.31
N GLU A 106 -17.40 23.41 -12.04
CA GLU A 106 -16.17 23.47 -12.83
C GLU A 106 -15.32 22.20 -12.66
N LEU A 107 -15.33 21.56 -11.48
CA LEU A 107 -14.68 20.26 -11.27
C LEU A 107 -15.35 19.16 -12.07
N GLU A 108 -16.68 19.10 -12.06
CA GLU A 108 -17.46 18.14 -12.82
C GLU A 108 -17.20 18.29 -14.33
N GLU A 109 -17.15 19.52 -14.84
CA GLU A 109 -16.81 19.81 -16.24
C GLU A 109 -15.41 19.30 -16.61
N GLU A 110 -14.42 19.47 -15.73
CA GLU A 110 -13.07 18.96 -15.97
C GLU A 110 -13.02 17.43 -15.95
N ILE A 111 -13.78 16.78 -15.07
CA ILE A 111 -13.91 15.33 -15.04
C ILE A 111 -14.61 14.83 -16.30
N GLU A 112 -15.64 15.52 -16.81
CA GLU A 112 -16.30 15.18 -18.06
C GLU A 112 -15.34 15.26 -19.26
N LYS A 113 -14.50 16.30 -19.33
CA LYS A 113 -13.45 16.41 -20.35
C LYS A 113 -12.49 15.22 -20.30
N LEU A 114 -12.07 14.81 -19.10
CA LEU A 114 -11.18 13.65 -18.94
C LEU A 114 -11.87 12.32 -19.27
N ASN A 115 -13.16 12.17 -18.97
CA ASN A 115 -13.93 10.99 -19.34
C ASN A 115 -14.16 10.87 -20.86
N ALA A 116 -14.20 12.00 -21.56
CA ALA A 116 -14.34 12.05 -23.02
C ALA A 116 -13.00 11.93 -23.76
N ASP A 117 -11.87 11.92 -23.05
CA ASP A 117 -10.55 11.77 -23.63
C ASP A 117 -10.21 10.27 -23.80
N ASP A 118 -10.23 9.79 -25.04
CA ASP A 118 -9.88 8.40 -25.40
C ASP A 118 -8.45 7.99 -25.00
N ASP A 119 -7.60 8.97 -24.67
CA ASP A 119 -6.25 8.71 -24.19
C ASP A 119 -6.16 8.49 -22.68
N VAL A 120 -7.23 8.72 -21.90
CA VAL A 120 -7.24 8.59 -20.43
C VAL A 120 -7.93 7.29 -20.01
N ASP A 121 -7.18 6.40 -19.36
CA ASP A 121 -7.70 5.09 -18.91
C ASP A 121 -8.23 5.12 -17.46
N GLY A 122 -7.81 6.11 -16.68
CA GLY A 122 -8.19 6.21 -15.28
C GLY A 122 -7.99 7.60 -14.71
N ILE A 123 -8.86 7.97 -13.78
CA ILE A 123 -8.88 9.28 -13.12
C ILE A 123 -8.81 9.08 -11.61
N ILE A 124 -7.94 9.84 -10.94
CA ILE A 124 -7.93 9.98 -9.49
C ILE A 124 -8.10 11.46 -9.16
N VAL A 125 -9.14 11.77 -8.38
CA VAL A 125 -9.37 13.12 -7.88
C VAL A 125 -8.79 13.23 -6.47
N GLN A 126 -7.82 14.13 -6.31
CA GLN A 126 -7.23 14.52 -5.04
C GLN A 126 -7.79 15.88 -4.64
N VAL A 127 -8.81 15.86 -3.78
CA VAL A 127 -9.32 17.05 -3.08
C VAL A 127 -8.53 17.27 -1.79
N ARG A 128 -8.51 18.54 -1.35
CA ARG A 128 -7.89 19.02 -0.10
C ARG A 128 -8.88 18.97 1.04
#